data_AF-A0A565CR89-F1
#
_entry.id   AF-A0A565CR89-F1
#
_cell.length_a   1.000
_cell.length_b   1.000
_cell.length_c   1.000
_cell.angle_alpha   90.00
_cell.angle_beta   90.00
_cell.angle_gamma   90.00
#
_symmetry.space_group_name_H-M   'P 1'
#
loop_
_entity.id
_entity.type
_entity.pdbx_description
1 polymer ?
#
loop_
_entity_poly.entity_id
_entity_poly.type
_entity_poly.pdbx_seq_one_letter_code
_entity_poly.pdbx_strand_id
1 'polypeptide(L)'
;MGSSLAPPSNRLSSFVSISSCSFGKSQTFAQRKVRFPKIYAAKQLHFNKDVTAIKKLQAGVNKLADLVGVTLGPKGRNVVLESKYGPLRIVNDGVTVAREVELEDPVENIGAKLVRQAASKTNDLVGDGTTTSVVKVVAAGANPVLITRGIEKTTKALVAELKKMSKEVKDSDSELADVAAVSAGNNYEVGNMIAEAMAKVGRKGVVTLEEGKSAENSLYVVEGMQFDRGYMSPYFVTDSEKMSAEYENCKLLLVDAKIRNARDIINVLEDTI
;
A
#
# COMPACT_ATOMS: atom_id res chain seq x y z
N MET A 1 -25.57 11.82 62.41
CA MET A 1 -26.38 13.05 62.39
C MET A 1 -25.51 14.21 61.95
N GLY A 2 -25.97 15.04 61.02
CA GLY A 2 -25.46 16.41 60.88
C GLY A 2 -24.42 16.63 59.78
N SER A 3 -24.93 16.88 58.58
CA SER A 3 -24.31 17.55 57.43
C SER A 3 -23.66 18.90 57.74
N SER A 4 -22.60 19.25 57.00
CA SER A 4 -22.08 20.62 56.82
C SER A 4 -21.59 20.73 55.36
N LEU A 5 -22.39 21.34 54.47
CA LEU A 5 -22.41 22.77 54.08
C LEU A 5 -21.20 23.19 53.22
N ALA A 6 -21.47 23.39 51.93
CA ALA A 6 -20.70 24.19 50.99
C ALA A 6 -21.13 25.69 51.07
N PRO A 7 -20.68 26.59 50.19
CA PRO A 7 -19.33 27.17 49.96
C PRO A 7 -19.43 28.74 50.07
N PRO A 8 -18.96 29.59 49.13
CA PRO A 8 -17.62 30.02 48.71
C PRO A 8 -17.35 31.55 48.97
N SER A 9 -16.18 32.10 48.62
CA SER A 9 -16.09 33.39 47.88
C SER A 9 -14.65 33.85 47.56
N ASN A 10 -14.46 34.25 46.31
CA ASN A 10 -13.37 35.09 45.81
C ASN A 10 -13.39 36.48 46.46
N ARG A 11 -12.22 37.10 46.68
CA ARG A 11 -12.03 38.54 46.49
C ARG A 11 -10.56 38.93 46.25
N LEU A 12 -10.40 39.81 45.27
CA LEU A 12 -9.19 40.50 44.83
C LEU A 12 -8.55 41.39 45.90
N SER A 13 -7.23 41.52 45.85
CA SER A 13 -6.44 42.75 46.08
C SER A 13 -5.00 42.44 45.62
N SER A 14 -4.16 43.31 45.07
CA SER A 14 -4.07 44.76 45.17
C SER A 14 -3.16 45.29 44.04
N PHE A 15 -3.34 46.57 43.76
CA PHE A 15 -2.58 47.46 42.88
C PHE A 15 -1.13 47.68 43.34
N VAL A 16 -0.19 47.78 42.40
CA VAL A 16 1.04 48.64 42.47
C VAL A 16 1.43 48.96 41.00
N SER A 17 1.05 50.12 40.47
CA SER A 17 1.82 51.39 40.35
C SER A 17 2.57 51.53 39.02
N ILE A 18 2.17 52.57 38.30
CA ILE A 18 2.75 53.06 37.04
C ILE A 18 4.05 53.80 37.35
N SER A 19 5.10 53.54 36.57
CA SER A 19 6.15 54.53 36.32
C SER A 19 6.57 54.50 34.86
N SER A 20 6.55 55.68 34.27
CA SER A 20 6.92 56.05 32.90
C SER A 20 8.44 56.01 32.71
N CYS A 21 8.91 55.57 31.54
CA CYS A 21 9.94 56.30 30.75
C CYS A 21 10.35 55.61 29.43
N SER A 22 10.33 56.42 28.37
CA SER A 22 11.22 56.50 27.20
C SER A 22 11.37 55.35 26.17
N PHE A 23 11.04 55.74 24.94
CA PHE A 23 11.40 55.18 23.63
C PHE A 23 12.85 54.67 23.50
N GLY A 24 13.03 53.52 22.84
CA GLY A 24 14.31 53.16 22.21
C GLY A 24 14.49 51.67 21.87
N LYS A 25 14.59 51.39 20.56
CA LYS A 25 15.10 50.17 19.87
C LYS A 25 14.13 49.01 19.65
N SER A 26 13.87 48.81 18.36
CA SER A 26 13.33 47.60 17.74
C SER A 26 14.08 46.36 18.23
N GLN A 27 13.41 45.51 19.00
CA GLN A 27 13.81 44.12 19.20
C GLN A 27 12.78 43.27 18.46
N THR A 28 13.25 42.60 17.41
CA THR A 28 12.53 41.51 16.76
C THR A 28 12.18 40.47 17.81
N PHE A 29 10.91 40.39 18.20
CA PHE A 29 10.39 39.29 19.01
C PHE A 29 10.47 38.02 18.16
N ALA A 30 11.51 37.23 18.39
CA ALA A 30 11.56 35.86 17.90
C ALA A 30 10.35 35.13 18.48
N GLN A 31 9.36 34.82 17.64
CA GLN A 31 8.25 33.97 18.01
C GLN A 31 8.83 32.65 18.50
N ARG A 32 8.77 32.43 19.83
CA ARG A 32 9.12 31.15 20.45
C ARG A 32 8.19 30.12 19.83
N LYS A 33 8.72 29.27 18.95
CA LYS A 33 8.00 28.08 18.46
C LYS A 33 7.56 27.29 19.69
N VAL A 34 6.26 27.34 19.99
CA VAL A 34 5.65 26.55 21.05
C VAL A 34 5.87 25.09 20.65
N ARG A 35 6.81 24.42 21.31
CA ARG A 35 7.01 22.98 21.15
C ARG A 35 5.80 22.33 21.82
N PHE A 36 4.84 21.87 21.01
CA PHE A 36 3.80 20.98 21.49
C PHE A 36 4.47 19.80 22.20
N PRO A 37 4.08 19.46 23.44
CA PRO A 37 4.65 18.30 24.11
C PRO A 37 4.29 17.06 23.28
N LYS A 38 5.30 16.30 22.87
CA LYS A 38 5.07 14.98 22.27
C LYS A 38 4.36 14.13 23.31
N ILE A 39 3.06 13.89 23.11
CA ILE A 39 2.31 12.95 23.93
C ILE A 39 2.81 11.56 23.53
N TYR A 40 3.60 10.94 24.40
CA TYR A 40 3.97 9.54 24.24
C TYR A 40 2.84 8.69 24.83
N ALA A 41 2.14 7.95 23.98
CA ALA A 41 1.20 6.93 24.45
C ALA A 41 1.98 5.84 25.22
N ALA A 42 1.42 5.38 26.34
CA ALA A 42 1.95 4.25 27.07
C ALA A 42 1.92 2.99 26.17
N LYS A 43 3.00 2.22 26.15
CA LYS A 43 3.11 1.00 25.33
C LYS A 43 2.84 -0.23 26.18
N GLN A 44 2.03 -1.14 25.65
CA GLN A 44 1.87 -2.48 26.23
C GLN A 44 3.00 -3.38 25.74
N LEU A 45 3.60 -4.15 26.66
CA LEU A 45 4.70 -5.08 26.37
C LEU A 45 4.20 -6.52 26.54
N HIS A 46 4.32 -7.31 25.47
CA HIS A 46 4.00 -8.73 25.49
C HIS A 46 5.29 -9.55 25.44
N PHE A 47 5.53 -10.35 26.48
CA PHE A 47 6.70 -11.22 26.55
C PHE A 47 6.34 -12.66 26.18
N ASN A 48 7.27 -13.34 25.52
CA ASN A 48 7.13 -14.73 25.13
C ASN A 48 7.55 -15.70 26.25
N LYS A 49 7.00 -15.54 27.47
CA LYS A 49 7.33 -16.43 28.60
C LYS A 49 6.56 -17.76 28.51
N ASP A 50 5.30 -17.72 28.07
CA ASP A 50 4.40 -18.89 28.05
C ASP A 50 3.95 -19.29 26.62
N VAL A 51 4.68 -18.86 25.58
CA VAL A 51 4.29 -19.04 24.16
C VAL A 51 2.98 -18.32 23.80
N THR A 52 2.34 -17.63 24.74
CA THR A 52 1.04 -16.95 24.58
C THR A 52 1.09 -15.86 23.52
N ALA A 53 2.15 -15.04 23.51
CA ALA A 53 2.35 -14.00 22.50
C ALA A 53 2.51 -14.60 21.08
N ILE A 54 3.27 -15.67 20.94
CA ILE A 54 3.44 -16.38 19.65
C ILE A 54 2.12 -17.02 19.21
N LYS A 55 1.38 -17.65 20.12
CA LYS A 55 0.07 -18.24 19.81
C LYS A 55 -0.93 -17.19 19.32
N LYS A 56 -0.96 -16.00 19.92
CA LYS A 56 -1.78 -14.88 19.45
C LYS A 56 -1.34 -14.38 18.07
N LEU A 57 -0.04 -14.19 17.86
CA LEU A 57 0.49 -13.83 16.54
C LEU A 57 0.10 -14.86 15.48
N GLN A 58 0.26 -16.15 15.80
CA GLN A 58 -0.11 -17.27 14.95
C GLN A 58 -1.62 -17.28 14.68
N ALA A 59 -2.46 -17.02 15.67
CA ALA A 59 -3.90 -16.91 15.49
C ALA A 59 -4.27 -15.80 14.49
N GLY A 60 -3.61 -14.64 14.58
CA GLY A 60 -3.81 -13.55 13.62
C GLY A 60 -3.35 -13.90 12.19
N VAL A 61 -2.21 -14.58 12.06
CA VAL A 61 -1.72 -15.12 10.78
C VAL A 61 -2.71 -16.12 10.19
N ASN A 62 -3.17 -17.08 11.00
CA ASN A 62 -4.10 -18.12 10.57
C ASN A 62 -5.43 -17.52 10.11
N LYS A 63 -6.02 -16.57 10.86
CA LYS A 63 -7.27 -15.90 10.46
C LYS A 63 -7.18 -15.25 9.08
N LEU A 64 -6.07 -14.56 8.81
CA LEU A 64 -5.84 -13.93 7.51
C LEU A 64 -5.61 -15.00 6.42
N ALA A 65 -4.79 -16.02 6.72
CA ALA A 65 -4.45 -17.07 5.78
C ALA A 65 -5.65 -17.95 5.40
N ASP A 66 -6.50 -18.29 6.36
CA ASP A 66 -7.72 -19.05 6.14
C ASP A 66 -8.67 -18.29 5.22
N LEU A 67 -8.82 -16.97 5.43
CA LEU A 67 -9.67 -16.11 4.61
C LEU A 67 -9.14 -15.97 3.18
N VAL A 68 -7.85 -15.66 3.01
CA VAL A 68 -7.19 -15.52 1.70
C VAL A 68 -7.11 -16.88 0.99
N GLY A 69 -6.99 -17.98 1.73
CA GLY A 69 -6.96 -19.33 1.18
C GLY A 69 -8.24 -19.72 0.45
N VAL A 70 -9.39 -19.12 0.79
CA VAL A 70 -10.67 -19.39 0.11
C VAL A 70 -10.66 -18.90 -1.34
N THR A 71 -9.88 -17.87 -1.67
CA THR A 71 -9.80 -17.31 -3.02
C THR A 71 -8.77 -18.01 -3.91
N LEU A 72 -8.07 -19.03 -3.40
CA LEU A 72 -6.99 -19.69 -4.14
C LEU A 72 -7.51 -20.59 -5.26
N GLY A 73 -6.99 -20.37 -6.48
CA GLY A 73 -7.18 -21.25 -7.63
C GLY A 73 -8.49 -21.03 -8.40
N PRO A 74 -8.72 -21.80 -9.48
CA PRO A 74 -9.87 -21.60 -10.38
C PRO A 74 -11.22 -21.96 -9.74
N LYS A 75 -11.21 -22.67 -8.61
CA LYS A 75 -12.39 -22.98 -7.79
C LYS A 75 -12.44 -22.14 -6.50
N GLY A 76 -11.67 -21.05 -6.44
CA GLY A 76 -11.74 -20.09 -5.37
C GLY A 76 -13.15 -19.53 -5.22
N ARG A 77 -13.58 -19.26 -3.99
CA ARG A 77 -14.89 -18.66 -3.73
C ARG A 77 -14.73 -17.17 -3.54
N ASN A 78 -15.79 -16.44 -3.87
CA ASN A 78 -15.84 -15.01 -3.66
C ASN A 78 -15.94 -14.69 -2.16
N VAL A 79 -15.19 -13.68 -1.73
CA VAL A 79 -15.28 -13.09 -0.40
C VAL A 79 -16.10 -11.82 -0.52
N VAL A 80 -17.03 -11.63 0.41
CA VAL A 80 -17.84 -10.41 0.50
C VAL A 80 -17.20 -9.50 1.53
N LEU A 81 -16.89 -8.28 1.10
CA LEU A 81 -16.27 -7.26 1.92
C LEU A 81 -17.26 -6.12 2.18
N GLU A 82 -17.37 -5.73 3.45
CA GLU A 82 -18.18 -4.60 3.86
C GLU A 82 -17.41 -3.30 3.60
N SER A 83 -17.99 -2.40 2.79
CA SER A 83 -17.47 -1.05 2.62
C SER A 83 -18.16 -0.10 3.59
N LYS A 84 -17.38 0.77 4.26
CA LYS A 84 -17.91 1.78 5.19
C LYS A 84 -18.93 2.72 4.55
N TYR A 85 -18.78 2.95 3.25
CA TYR A 85 -19.67 3.75 2.43
C TYR A 85 -19.84 3.06 1.08
N GLY A 86 -21.08 2.91 0.62
CA GLY A 86 -21.38 2.31 -0.69
C GLY A 86 -21.82 0.85 -0.64
N PRO A 87 -21.92 0.20 -1.81
CA PRO A 87 -22.38 -1.18 -1.93
C PRO A 87 -21.34 -2.18 -1.41
N LEU A 88 -21.81 -3.39 -1.07
CA LEU A 88 -20.94 -4.51 -0.70
C LEU A 88 -20.02 -4.88 -1.87
N ARG A 89 -18.74 -5.09 -1.60
CA ARG A 89 -17.76 -5.49 -2.62
C ARG A 89 -17.61 -7.00 -2.62
N ILE A 90 -17.82 -7.63 -3.77
CA ILE A 90 -17.62 -9.07 -3.97
C ILE A 90 -16.28 -9.23 -4.68
N VAL A 91 -15.30 -9.82 -4.00
CA VAL A 91 -13.91 -9.88 -4.47
C VAL A 91 -13.41 -11.32 -4.46
N ASN A 92 -12.69 -11.69 -5.51
CA ASN A 92 -11.99 -12.96 -5.68
C ASN A 92 -10.46 -12.83 -5.59
N ASP A 93 -9.94 -11.64 -5.38
CA ASP A 93 -8.51 -11.35 -5.20
C ASP A 93 -8.09 -11.38 -3.73
N GLY A 94 -7.05 -12.16 -3.43
CA GLY A 94 -6.48 -12.28 -2.09
C GLY A 94 -5.76 -11.02 -1.58
N VAL A 95 -5.20 -10.18 -2.46
CA VAL A 95 -4.48 -8.96 -2.05
C VAL A 95 -5.46 -7.94 -1.50
N THR A 96 -6.54 -7.70 -2.25
CA THR A 96 -7.61 -6.78 -1.86
C THR A 96 -8.24 -7.23 -0.55
N VAL A 97 -8.54 -8.53 -0.41
CA VAL A 97 -9.04 -9.10 0.85
C VAL A 97 -8.04 -8.89 2.00
N ALA A 98 -6.75 -9.18 1.79
CA ALA A 98 -5.73 -9.00 2.82
C ALA A 98 -5.52 -7.52 3.23
N ARG A 99 -5.80 -6.56 2.34
CA ARG A 99 -5.69 -5.12 2.62
C ARG A 99 -6.78 -4.64 3.56
N GLU A 100 -8.00 -5.11 3.38
CA GLU A 100 -9.18 -4.65 4.13
C GLU A 100 -9.32 -5.29 5.52
N VAL A 101 -8.70 -6.46 5.75
CA VAL A 101 -8.80 -7.18 7.02
C VAL A 101 -7.97 -6.52 8.13
N GLU A 102 -8.64 -6.14 9.21
CA GLU A 102 -8.02 -5.69 10.46
C GLU A 102 -8.59 -6.47 11.65
N LEU A 103 -7.73 -6.87 12.58
CA LEU A 103 -8.12 -7.64 13.77
C LEU A 103 -8.20 -6.73 15.00
N GLU A 104 -9.14 -7.02 15.89
CA GLU A 104 -9.38 -6.26 17.13
C GLU A 104 -8.23 -6.39 18.14
N ASP A 105 -7.72 -7.61 18.37
CA ASP A 105 -6.58 -7.81 19.29
C ASP A 105 -5.31 -7.23 18.63
N PRO A 106 -4.62 -6.26 19.27
CA PRO A 106 -3.43 -5.65 18.72
C PRO A 106 -2.31 -6.67 18.46
N VAL A 107 -2.19 -7.73 19.27
CA VAL A 107 -1.15 -8.75 19.08
C VAL A 107 -1.45 -9.62 17.86
N GLU A 108 -2.70 -10.03 17.68
CA GLU A 108 -3.11 -10.78 16.49
C GLU A 108 -2.99 -9.93 15.22
N ASN A 109 -3.38 -8.65 15.30
CA ASN A 109 -3.29 -7.70 14.20
C ASN A 109 -1.83 -7.47 13.75
N ILE A 110 -0.86 -7.51 14.66
CA ILE A 110 0.56 -7.48 14.28
C ILE A 110 0.91 -8.68 13.40
N GLY A 111 0.43 -9.88 13.74
CA GLY A 111 0.62 -11.09 12.94
C GLY A 111 0.04 -10.96 11.54
N ALA A 112 -1.21 -10.51 11.44
CA ALA A 112 -1.87 -10.25 10.16
C ALA A 112 -1.14 -9.20 9.32
N LYS A 113 -0.66 -8.11 9.94
CA LYS A 113 0.10 -7.04 9.25
C LYS A 113 1.43 -7.53 8.66
N LEU A 114 2.12 -8.45 9.34
CA LEU A 114 3.37 -9.04 8.81
C LEU A 114 3.10 -9.82 7.52
N VAL A 115 2.04 -10.62 7.50
CA VAL A 115 1.64 -11.40 6.33
C VAL A 115 1.16 -10.49 5.20
N ARG A 116 0.36 -9.47 5.52
CA ARG A 116 -0.08 -8.44 4.57
C ARG A 116 1.11 -7.74 3.91
N GLN A 117 2.14 -7.39 4.68
CA GLN A 117 3.35 -6.77 4.15
C GLN A 117 4.13 -7.73 3.23
N ALA A 118 4.20 -9.01 3.58
CA ALA A 118 4.82 -10.02 2.72
C ALA A 118 4.05 -10.18 1.40
N ALA A 119 2.72 -10.33 1.48
CA ALA A 119 1.84 -10.45 0.31
C ALA A 119 1.91 -9.23 -0.61
N SER A 120 1.91 -8.00 -0.05
CA SER A 120 2.05 -6.78 -0.84
C SER A 120 3.39 -6.73 -1.56
N LYS A 121 4.50 -7.07 -0.89
CA LYS A 121 5.82 -7.10 -1.53
C LYS A 121 5.90 -8.13 -2.66
N THR A 122 5.24 -9.28 -2.52
CA THR A 122 5.15 -10.26 -3.63
C THR A 122 4.37 -9.68 -4.79
N ASN A 123 3.23 -9.03 -4.53
CA ASN A 123 2.42 -8.39 -5.55
C ASN A 123 3.20 -7.32 -6.32
N ASP A 124 3.92 -6.47 -5.59
CA ASP A 124 4.66 -5.35 -6.18
C ASP A 124 5.83 -5.82 -7.06
N LEU A 125 6.41 -7.00 -6.78
CA LEU A 125 7.54 -7.56 -7.54
C LEU A 125 7.13 -8.46 -8.70
N VAL A 126 6.05 -9.23 -8.54
CA VAL A 126 5.69 -10.34 -9.46
C VAL A 126 4.33 -10.12 -10.11
N GLY A 127 3.41 -9.38 -9.47
CA GLY A 127 2.04 -9.16 -9.96
C GLY A 127 1.08 -10.34 -9.78
N ASP A 128 1.55 -11.50 -9.33
CA ASP A 128 0.77 -12.72 -9.06
C ASP A 128 1.40 -13.56 -7.93
N GLY A 129 0.70 -14.59 -7.43
CA GLY A 129 1.20 -15.54 -6.42
C GLY A 129 1.12 -15.05 -4.98
N THR A 130 0.31 -14.01 -4.75
CA THR A 130 0.13 -13.36 -3.44
C THR A 130 -0.58 -14.30 -2.46
N THR A 131 -1.64 -14.97 -2.92
CA THR A 131 -2.37 -16.00 -2.18
C THR A 131 -1.48 -17.19 -1.84
N THR A 132 -0.65 -17.66 -2.78
CA THR A 132 0.28 -18.78 -2.57
C THR A 132 1.35 -18.46 -1.52
N SER A 133 1.79 -17.19 -1.45
CA SER A 133 2.83 -16.75 -0.52
C SER A 133 2.39 -16.79 0.95
N VAL A 134 1.08 -16.75 1.21
CA VAL A 134 0.52 -16.62 2.56
C VAL A 134 0.44 -17.97 3.30
N VAL A 135 0.48 -19.11 2.60
CA VAL A 135 -0.01 -20.41 3.11
C VAL A 135 1.03 -21.24 3.92
N LYS A 136 2.22 -20.73 4.27
CA LYS A 136 3.26 -21.57 4.93
C LYS A 136 3.39 -21.43 6.45
N VAL A 137 3.31 -22.59 7.10
CA VAL A 137 3.17 -22.92 8.53
C VAL A 137 4.42 -22.66 9.37
N VAL A 138 4.23 -22.26 10.63
CA VAL A 138 5.24 -22.29 11.71
C VAL A 138 4.88 -23.39 12.71
N ALA A 139 5.80 -24.34 12.94
CA ALA A 139 5.72 -25.34 14.02
C ALA A 139 6.71 -24.99 15.14
N ALA A 140 6.28 -25.15 16.39
CA ALA A 140 7.04 -24.78 17.59
C ALA A 140 7.93 -25.93 18.09
N GLY A 141 9.17 -25.61 18.49
CA GLY A 141 10.01 -26.49 19.33
C GLY A 141 11.50 -26.51 19.01
N ALA A 142 11.91 -26.08 17.82
CA ALA A 142 13.33 -26.03 17.43
C ALA A 142 13.91 -24.62 17.52
N ASN A 143 15.24 -24.52 17.58
CA ASN A 143 15.96 -23.24 17.64
C ASN A 143 15.56 -22.36 16.43
N PRO A 144 14.93 -21.18 16.65
CA PRO A 144 14.38 -20.37 15.57
C PRO A 144 15.44 -19.95 14.55
N VAL A 145 16.67 -19.71 15.00
CA VAL A 145 17.78 -19.31 14.11
C VAL A 145 18.17 -20.46 13.18
N LEU A 146 18.18 -21.70 13.69
CA LEU A 146 18.48 -22.87 12.87
C LEU A 146 17.36 -23.17 11.87
N ILE A 147 16.10 -23.00 12.28
CA ILE A 147 14.95 -23.14 11.39
C ILE A 147 15.04 -22.12 10.25
N THR A 148 15.28 -20.84 10.55
CA THR A 148 15.41 -19.80 9.52
C THR A 148 16.54 -20.11 8.55
N ARG A 149 17.72 -20.53 9.05
CA ARG A 149 18.84 -20.95 8.18
C ARG A 149 18.49 -22.17 7.34
N GLY A 150 17.74 -23.12 7.88
CA GLY A 150 17.23 -24.29 7.16
C GLY A 150 16.29 -23.87 6.03
N ILE A 151 15.30 -23.03 6.34
CA ILE A 151 14.36 -22.47 5.36
C ILE A 151 15.13 -21.75 4.24
N GLU A 152 16.09 -20.88 4.57
CA GLU A 152 16.90 -20.16 3.57
C GLU A 152 17.72 -21.08 2.66
N LYS A 153 18.28 -22.15 3.20
CA LYS A 153 19.02 -23.14 2.39
C LYS A 153 18.07 -23.90 1.46
N THR A 154 16.94 -24.34 2.00
CA THR A 154 15.92 -25.07 1.24
C THR A 154 15.31 -24.19 0.15
N THR A 155 14.99 -22.92 0.42
CA THR A 155 14.47 -22.01 -0.59
C THR A 155 15.47 -21.78 -1.71
N LYS A 156 16.77 -21.61 -1.41
CA LYS A 156 17.82 -21.49 -2.43
C LYS A 156 17.91 -22.74 -3.32
N ALA A 157 17.88 -23.93 -2.73
CA ALA A 157 17.90 -25.19 -3.47
C ALA A 157 16.64 -25.35 -4.34
N LEU A 158 15.46 -25.05 -3.80
CA LEU A 158 14.20 -25.11 -4.54
C LEU A 158 14.18 -24.14 -5.71
N VAL A 159 14.66 -22.90 -5.54
CA VAL A 159 14.76 -21.93 -6.62
C VAL A 159 15.71 -22.43 -7.72
N ALA A 160 16.82 -23.08 -7.36
CA ALA A 160 17.73 -23.66 -8.33
C ALA A 160 17.08 -24.79 -9.15
N GLU A 161 16.31 -25.68 -8.50
CA GLU A 161 15.56 -26.73 -9.21
C GLU A 161 14.43 -26.17 -10.07
N LEU A 162 13.67 -25.19 -9.57
CA LEU A 162 12.60 -24.53 -10.34
C LEU A 162 13.16 -23.86 -11.60
N LYS A 163 14.36 -23.27 -11.54
CA LYS A 163 15.04 -22.72 -12.72
C LYS A 163 15.40 -23.78 -13.76
N LYS A 164 15.71 -25.01 -13.34
CA LYS A 164 15.97 -26.12 -14.27
C LYS A 164 14.68 -26.64 -14.92
N MET A 165 13.57 -26.59 -14.18
CA MET A 165 12.25 -27.00 -14.68
C MET A 165 11.59 -25.92 -15.55
N SER A 166 12.04 -24.66 -15.44
CA SER A 166 11.48 -23.53 -16.18
C SER A 166 11.76 -23.67 -17.68
N LYS A 167 10.70 -23.54 -18.48
CA LYS A 167 10.78 -23.44 -19.94
C LYS A 167 10.58 -21.97 -20.33
N GLU A 168 11.49 -21.42 -21.12
CA GLU A 168 11.32 -20.06 -21.66
C GLU A 168 10.19 -20.04 -22.69
N VAL A 169 9.23 -19.14 -22.50
CA VAL A 169 8.13 -18.88 -23.44
C VAL A 169 8.70 -18.15 -24.66
N LYS A 170 8.40 -18.63 -25.86
CA LYS A 170 8.85 -18.02 -27.13
C LYS A 170 7.81 -17.03 -27.67
N ASP A 171 8.29 -16.06 -28.44
CA ASP A 171 7.50 -14.91 -28.94
C ASP A 171 6.41 -15.23 -29.94
N SER A 172 6.43 -16.42 -30.53
CA SER A 172 5.59 -16.81 -31.66
C SER A 172 4.35 -17.63 -31.27
N ASP A 173 4.09 -17.83 -29.97
CA ASP A 173 3.32 -19.00 -29.52
C ASP A 173 2.03 -18.65 -28.77
N SER A 174 1.03 -19.51 -28.97
CA SER A 174 -0.18 -19.63 -28.17
C SER A 174 0.09 -19.73 -26.66
N GLU A 175 1.30 -20.15 -26.27
CA GLU A 175 1.74 -20.26 -24.89
C GLU A 175 1.60 -18.94 -24.11
N LEU A 176 1.85 -17.78 -24.73
CA LEU A 176 1.67 -16.49 -24.07
C LEU A 176 0.19 -16.20 -23.78
N ALA A 177 -0.68 -16.52 -24.74
CA ALA A 177 -2.12 -16.39 -24.58
C ALA A 177 -2.64 -17.35 -23.51
N ASP A 178 -2.13 -18.58 -23.44
CA ASP A 178 -2.48 -19.56 -22.42
C ASP A 178 -2.09 -19.08 -21.02
N VAL A 179 -0.87 -18.54 -20.86
CA VAL A 179 -0.41 -17.96 -19.58
C VAL A 179 -1.31 -16.79 -19.17
N ALA A 180 -1.56 -15.85 -20.08
CA ALA A 180 -2.42 -14.71 -19.81
C ALA A 180 -3.87 -15.14 -19.49
N ALA A 181 -4.40 -16.13 -20.20
CA ALA A 181 -5.74 -16.66 -19.97
C ALA A 181 -5.87 -17.31 -18.58
N VAL A 182 -4.88 -18.10 -18.16
CA VAL A 182 -4.85 -18.72 -16.82
C VAL A 182 -4.82 -17.65 -15.73
N SER A 183 -3.99 -16.62 -15.88
CA SER A 183 -3.94 -15.48 -14.94
C SER A 183 -5.24 -14.67 -14.92
N ALA A 184 -5.95 -14.57 -16.05
CA ALA A 184 -7.25 -13.90 -16.16
C ALA A 184 -8.44 -14.79 -15.74
N GLY A 185 -8.21 -15.90 -15.01
CA GLY A 185 -9.29 -16.77 -14.54
C GLY A 185 -9.84 -17.71 -15.62
N ASN A 186 -8.98 -18.19 -16.52
CA ASN A 186 -9.29 -19.06 -17.66
C ASN A 186 -10.13 -18.36 -18.77
N ASN A 187 -9.90 -17.06 -18.96
CA ASN A 187 -10.53 -16.28 -20.03
C ASN A 187 -9.60 -16.13 -21.25
N TYR A 188 -9.86 -16.93 -22.29
CA TYR A 188 -9.07 -16.92 -23.52
C TYR A 188 -9.25 -15.67 -24.37
N GLU A 189 -10.38 -14.97 -24.28
CA GLU A 189 -10.60 -13.72 -25.04
C GLU A 189 -9.61 -12.64 -24.58
N VAL A 190 -9.47 -12.48 -23.25
CA VAL A 190 -8.51 -11.56 -22.63
C VAL A 190 -7.08 -12.03 -22.89
N GLY A 191 -6.80 -13.33 -22.77
CA GLY A 191 -5.47 -13.89 -23.03
C GLY A 191 -4.99 -13.63 -24.47
N ASN A 192 -5.88 -13.85 -25.46
CA ASN A 192 -5.58 -13.58 -26.87
C ASN A 192 -5.34 -12.09 -27.12
N MET A 193 -6.16 -11.21 -26.53
CA MET A 193 -5.97 -9.76 -26.66
C MET A 193 -4.62 -9.28 -26.11
N ILE A 194 -4.19 -9.83 -24.97
CA ILE A 194 -2.88 -9.53 -24.37
C ILE A 194 -1.75 -10.03 -25.28
N ALA A 195 -1.88 -11.24 -25.84
CA ALA A 195 -0.88 -11.79 -26.77
C ALA A 195 -0.77 -10.94 -28.05
N GLU A 196 -1.91 -10.51 -28.61
CA GLU A 196 -1.94 -9.61 -29.77
C GLU A 196 -1.31 -8.24 -29.46
N ALA A 197 -1.57 -7.68 -28.27
CA ALA A 197 -0.95 -6.44 -27.82
C ALA A 197 0.57 -6.61 -27.74
N MET A 198 1.04 -7.65 -27.05
CA MET A 198 2.47 -7.98 -26.91
C MET A 198 3.16 -8.22 -28.25
N ALA A 199 2.49 -8.82 -29.22
CA ALA A 199 3.05 -9.01 -30.57
C ALA A 199 3.25 -7.68 -31.31
N LYS A 200 2.37 -6.69 -31.10
CA LYS A 200 2.47 -5.36 -31.73
C LYS A 200 3.49 -4.44 -31.06
N VAL A 201 3.55 -4.39 -29.72
CA VAL A 201 4.51 -3.53 -28.98
C VAL A 201 5.85 -4.20 -28.68
N GLY A 202 5.93 -5.53 -28.77
CA GLY A 202 7.10 -6.34 -28.42
C GLY A 202 7.26 -6.58 -26.91
N ARG A 203 8.14 -7.50 -26.51
CA ARG A 203 8.35 -7.92 -25.09
C ARG A 203 8.65 -6.79 -24.10
N LYS A 204 9.25 -5.70 -24.56
CA LYS A 204 9.64 -4.55 -23.74
C LYS A 204 8.73 -3.35 -23.94
N GLY A 205 7.64 -3.54 -24.66
CA GLY A 205 6.64 -2.52 -24.93
C GLY A 205 5.80 -2.20 -23.71
N VAL A 206 5.20 -1.02 -23.72
CA VAL A 206 4.32 -0.54 -22.65
C VAL A 206 2.89 -0.89 -23.03
N VAL A 207 2.14 -1.46 -22.10
CA VAL A 207 0.71 -1.71 -22.24
C VAL A 207 -0.03 -1.02 -21.10
N THR A 208 -1.02 -0.22 -21.45
CA THR A 208 -1.92 0.46 -20.53
C THR A 208 -3.32 -0.11 -20.68
N LEU A 209 -4.07 -0.15 -19.58
CA LEU A 209 -5.47 -0.55 -19.55
C LEU A 209 -6.32 0.68 -19.26
N GLU A 210 -7.29 0.94 -20.13
CA GLU A 210 -8.26 2.03 -19.98
C GLU A 210 -9.67 1.46 -19.90
N GLU A 211 -10.53 2.08 -19.09
CA GLU A 211 -11.93 1.67 -18.99
C GLU A 211 -12.74 2.21 -20.17
N GLY A 212 -13.21 1.29 -21.02
CA GLY A 212 -14.08 1.61 -22.15
C GLY A 212 -15.51 1.92 -21.72
N LYS A 213 -16.17 2.83 -22.43
CA LYS A 213 -17.62 3.10 -22.27
C LYS A 213 -18.50 2.07 -22.98
N SER A 214 -17.91 1.26 -23.85
CA SER A 214 -18.58 0.21 -24.63
C SER A 214 -18.45 -1.15 -23.93
N ALA A 215 -19.36 -2.07 -24.26
CA ALA A 215 -19.28 -3.45 -23.78
C ALA A 215 -18.22 -4.29 -24.51
N GLU A 216 -17.75 -3.83 -25.66
CA GLU A 216 -16.73 -4.52 -26.47
C GLU A 216 -15.32 -4.06 -26.07
N ASN A 217 -14.42 -5.03 -25.94
CA ASN A 217 -13.00 -4.76 -25.69
C ASN A 217 -12.32 -4.39 -27.00
N SER A 218 -11.47 -3.36 -26.98
CA SER A 218 -10.75 -2.87 -28.16
C SER A 218 -9.28 -2.67 -27.85
N LEU A 219 -8.43 -2.96 -28.84
CA LEU A 219 -6.98 -2.82 -28.75
C LEU A 219 -6.51 -1.69 -29.65
N TYR A 220 -5.98 -0.62 -29.05
CA TYR A 220 -5.37 0.50 -29.77
C TYR A 220 -3.86 0.49 -29.57
N VAL A 221 -3.12 0.67 -30.66
CA VAL A 221 -1.67 0.91 -30.60
C VAL A 221 -1.46 2.39 -30.85
N VAL A 222 -0.92 3.08 -29.86
CA VAL A 222 -0.59 4.50 -29.92
C VAL A 222 0.92 4.66 -29.83
N GLU A 223 1.45 5.65 -30.54
CA GLU A 223 2.85 6.03 -30.38
C GLU A 223 3.00 6.82 -29.08
N GLY A 224 3.82 6.30 -28.17
CA GLY A 224 4.02 6.89 -26.84
C GLY A 224 5.36 6.50 -26.23
N MET A 225 5.65 7.04 -25.06
CA MET A 225 6.88 6.75 -24.32
C MET A 225 6.63 6.67 -22.81
N GLN A 226 7.36 5.78 -22.14
CA GLN A 226 7.39 5.67 -20.69
C GLN A 226 8.81 5.93 -20.19
N PHE A 227 8.91 6.65 -19.07
CA PHE A 227 10.16 6.89 -18.36
C PHE A 227 10.06 6.40 -16.92
N ASP A 228 11.20 5.96 -16.35
CA ASP A 228 11.30 5.56 -14.94
C ASP A 228 11.35 6.77 -14.00
N ARG A 229 10.34 7.64 -14.07
CA ARG A 229 10.17 8.83 -13.23
C ARG A 229 8.71 8.95 -12.79
N GLY A 230 8.51 9.02 -11.47
CA GLY A 230 7.19 9.26 -10.87
C GLY A 230 6.96 10.71 -10.49
N TYR A 231 5.79 10.98 -9.91
CA TYR A 231 5.45 12.29 -9.34
C TYR A 231 6.34 12.64 -8.14
N MET A 232 6.69 13.93 -8.00
CA MET A 232 7.52 14.40 -6.87
C MET A 232 6.78 14.37 -5.53
N SER A 233 5.45 14.48 -5.58
CA SER A 233 4.59 14.60 -4.40
C SER A 233 3.38 13.69 -4.56
N PRO A 234 2.99 12.90 -3.53
CA PRO A 234 1.77 12.09 -3.57
C PRO A 234 0.50 12.91 -3.76
N TYR A 235 0.54 14.22 -3.52
CA TYR A 235 -0.60 15.11 -3.73
C TYR A 235 -0.95 15.35 -5.21
N PHE A 236 -0.13 14.89 -6.15
CA PHE A 236 -0.46 14.94 -7.58
C PHE A 236 -1.32 13.76 -8.04
N VAL A 237 -1.60 12.79 -7.16
CA VAL A 237 -2.47 11.65 -7.46
C VAL A 237 -3.90 12.15 -7.70
N THR A 238 -4.45 11.81 -8.86
CA THR A 238 -5.84 12.11 -9.22
C THR A 238 -6.74 10.93 -8.93
N ASP A 239 -6.26 9.71 -9.18
CA ASP A 239 -6.96 8.46 -8.85
C ASP A 239 -6.35 7.84 -7.58
N SER A 240 -7.09 7.94 -6.47
CA SER A 240 -6.67 7.40 -5.18
C SER A 240 -6.71 5.87 -5.10
N GLU A 241 -7.44 5.20 -5.99
CA GLU A 241 -7.54 3.74 -5.99
C GLU A 241 -6.32 3.12 -6.66
N LYS A 242 -5.96 3.62 -7.85
CA LYS A 242 -4.76 3.18 -8.59
C LYS A 242 -3.48 3.86 -8.12
N MET A 243 -3.59 4.93 -7.32
CA MET A 243 -2.47 5.79 -6.93
C MET A 243 -1.72 6.37 -8.15
N SER A 244 -2.47 6.69 -9.20
CA SER A 244 -2.00 7.25 -10.48
C SER A 244 -2.36 8.73 -10.65
N ALA A 245 -1.62 9.43 -11.51
CA ALA A 245 -1.92 10.80 -11.94
C ALA A 245 -2.26 10.76 -13.43
N GLU A 246 -3.52 11.04 -13.75
CA GLU A 246 -4.10 10.90 -15.08
C GLU A 246 -4.57 12.27 -15.58
N TYR A 247 -4.10 12.66 -16.78
CA TYR A 247 -4.40 13.95 -17.38
C TYR A 247 -4.73 13.78 -18.86
N GLU A 248 -5.86 14.34 -19.30
CA GLU A 248 -6.26 14.38 -20.70
C GLU A 248 -5.82 15.69 -21.37
N ASN A 249 -5.34 15.61 -22.62
CA ASN A 249 -4.98 16.77 -23.45
C ASN A 249 -4.07 17.81 -22.74
N CYS A 250 -3.11 17.34 -21.94
CA CYS A 250 -2.22 18.20 -21.17
C CYS A 250 -1.03 18.73 -21.99
N LYS A 251 -0.54 19.92 -21.62
CA LYS A 251 0.69 20.49 -22.16
C LYS A 251 1.90 19.96 -21.37
N LEU A 252 2.98 19.57 -22.06
CA LEU A 252 4.21 19.11 -21.44
C LEU A 252 5.27 20.21 -21.41
N LEU A 253 5.76 20.55 -20.21
CA LEU A 253 6.85 21.50 -20.03
C LEU A 253 8.18 20.75 -19.89
N LEU A 254 9.08 20.92 -20.86
CA LEU A 254 10.41 20.32 -20.85
C LEU A 254 11.45 21.37 -20.46
N VAL A 255 12.18 21.12 -19.37
CA VAL A 255 13.21 22.04 -18.84
C VAL A 255 14.48 21.25 -18.55
N ASP A 256 15.61 21.69 -19.09
CA ASP A 256 16.93 21.06 -18.88
C ASP A 256 17.61 21.50 -17.55
N ALA A 257 16.92 22.33 -16.76
CA ALA A 257 17.43 22.89 -15.51
C ALA A 257 16.53 22.56 -14.32
N LYS A 258 17.15 22.49 -13.13
CA LYS A 258 16.41 22.30 -11.87
C LYS A 258 15.68 23.58 -11.48
N ILE A 259 14.35 23.50 -11.38
CA ILE A 259 13.53 24.62 -10.95
C ILE A 259 13.54 24.70 -9.42
N ARG A 260 14.00 25.82 -8.88
CA ARG A 260 14.09 26.06 -7.42
C ARG A 260 13.08 27.08 -6.92
N ASN A 261 12.77 28.08 -7.75
CA ASN A 261 11.86 29.16 -7.40
C ASN A 261 10.55 28.99 -8.17
N ALA A 262 9.42 29.17 -7.48
CA ALA A 262 8.11 29.12 -8.12
C ALA A 262 7.90 30.26 -9.14
N ARG A 263 8.54 31.42 -8.92
CA ARG A 263 8.41 32.61 -9.78
C ARG A 263 8.79 32.36 -11.24
N ASP A 264 9.75 31.47 -11.46
CA ASP A 264 10.29 31.18 -12.79
C ASP A 264 9.27 30.41 -13.66
N ILE A 265 8.24 29.81 -13.05
CA ILE A 265 7.21 29.01 -13.74
C ILE A 265 5.87 29.77 -13.88
N ILE A 266 5.65 30.87 -13.13
CA ILE A 266 4.34 31.55 -13.08
C ILE A 266 3.89 31.98 -14.48
N ASN A 267 4.75 32.67 -15.23
CA ASN A 267 4.41 33.16 -16.57
C ASN A 267 4.02 32.01 -17.51
N VAL A 268 4.72 30.87 -17.41
CA VAL A 268 4.44 29.69 -18.24
C VAL A 268 3.11 29.05 -17.84
N LEU A 269 2.77 29.02 -16.54
CA LEU A 269 1.48 28.50 -16.08
C LEU A 269 0.32 29.37 -16.53
N GLU A 270 0.49 30.70 -16.49
CA GLU A 270 -0.54 31.64 -16.98
C GLU A 270 -0.83 31.45 -18.47
N ASP A 271 0.21 31.23 -19.29
CA ASP A 271 0.06 30.92 -20.72
C ASP A 271 -0.58 29.54 -21.01
N THR A 272 -0.64 28.66 -20.00
CA THR A 272 -1.19 27.30 -20.17
C THR A 272 -2.68 27.20 -19.91
N ILE A 273 -3.24 28.13 -19.13
CA ILE A 273 -4.68 28.28 -18.82
C ILE A 273 -5.44 28.78 -20.06
#